data_AF-A0A5A7UGE1-F1
#
_entry.id   AF-A0A5A7UGE1-F1
#
_cell.length_a   1.000
_cell.length_b   1.000
_cell.length_c   1.000
_cell.angle_alpha   90.00
_cell.angle_beta   90.00
_cell.angle_gamma   90.00
#
_symmetry.space_group_name_H-M   'P 1'
#
loop_
_entity.id
_entity.type
_entity.pdbx_description
1 polymer ?
#
loop_
_entity_poly.entity_id
_entity_poly.type
_entity_poly.pdbx_seq_one_letter_code
_entity_poly.pdbx_strand_id
1 'polypeptide(L)'
;MKVIKNSVRNRYRPEGCIAESYLIEEAIEFCSDFLSGVDPVGLGTRKSQDHLDTSNIGRPLSMGVPFKPEQELLRQAHRYVLENTIDVQPYME
;
A
#
# COMPACT_ATOMS: atom_id res chain seq x y z
N MET A 1 -5.70 1.95 38.41
CA MET A 1 -6.25 3.29 38.17
C MET A 1 -5.53 3.88 36.95
N LYS A 2 -6.07 3.66 35.74
CA LYS A 2 -5.47 4.14 34.49
C LYS A 2 -5.50 5.67 34.46
N VAL A 3 -4.46 6.25 33.88
CA VAL A 3 -4.06 7.65 34.05
C VAL A 3 -5.03 8.60 33.35
N ILE A 4 -6.13 8.97 34.02
CA ILE A 4 -7.09 9.99 33.54
C ILE A 4 -6.44 11.35 33.30
N LYS A 5 -5.30 11.61 33.97
CA LYS A 5 -4.62 12.92 33.97
C LYS A 5 -4.16 13.38 32.59
N ASN A 6 -3.93 12.47 31.65
CA ASN A 6 -3.44 12.78 30.30
C ASN A 6 -4.54 12.72 29.21
N SER A 7 -5.78 12.33 29.57
CA SER A 7 -6.89 12.22 28.62
C SER A 7 -7.58 13.56 28.32
N VAL A 8 -7.49 14.52 29.24
CA VAL A 8 -8.16 15.83 29.10
C VAL A 8 -7.35 16.76 28.20
N ARG A 9 -7.60 16.67 26.90
CA ARG A 9 -6.99 17.56 25.89
C ARG A 9 -7.66 18.93 25.81
N ASN A 10 -8.97 18.99 26.10
CA ASN A 10 -9.75 20.22 26.18
C ASN A 10 -10.34 20.40 27.59
N ARG A 11 -9.82 21.38 28.34
CA ARG A 11 -10.28 21.68 29.71
C ARG A 11 -11.68 22.30 29.78
N TYR A 12 -12.23 22.80 28.67
CA TYR A 12 -13.60 23.33 28.59
C TYR A 12 -14.68 22.23 28.46
N ARG A 13 -14.25 21.00 28.13
CA ARG A 13 -15.10 19.80 27.98
C ARG A 13 -14.38 18.54 28.52
N PRO A 14 -13.98 18.51 29.79
CA PRO A 14 -13.11 17.47 30.30
C PRO A 14 -13.75 16.07 30.27
N GLU A 15 -15.05 15.96 30.53
CA GLU A 15 -15.78 14.68 30.51
C GLU A 15 -15.83 14.10 29.10
N GLY A 16 -16.05 14.95 28.08
CA GLY A 16 -16.06 14.54 26.68
C GLY A 16 -14.69 14.01 26.22
N CYS A 17 -13.61 14.68 26.61
CA CYS A 17 -12.25 14.21 26.31
C CYS A 17 -11.91 12.88 26.99
N ILE A 18 -12.39 12.67 28.23
CA ILE A 18 -12.20 11.40 28.94
C ILE A 18 -12.97 10.28 28.23
N ALA A 19 -14.24 10.52 27.88
CA ALA A 19 -15.07 9.54 27.18
C ALA A 19 -14.51 9.17 25.80
N GLU A 20 -14.03 10.14 25.03
CA GLU A 20 -13.39 9.92 23.74
C GLU A 20 -12.10 9.11 23.87
N SER A 21 -11.25 9.46 24.84
CA SER A 21 -10.00 8.74 25.10
C SER A 21 -10.28 7.29 25.48
N TYR A 22 -11.28 7.05 26.32
CA TYR A 22 -11.70 5.71 26.72
C TYR A 22 -12.22 4.90 25.53
N LEU A 23 -13.06 5.50 24.68
CA LEU A 23 -13.58 4.85 23.48
C LEU A 23 -12.45 4.41 22.53
N ILE A 24 -11.43 5.27 22.35
CA ILE A 24 -10.27 4.96 21.51
C ILE A 24 -9.45 3.82 22.13
N GLU A 25 -9.23 3.83 23.45
CA GLU A 25 -8.53 2.73 24.14
C GLU A 25 -9.25 1.39 23.93
N GLU A 26 -10.57 1.35 24.18
CA GLU A 26 -11.39 0.15 23.99
C GLU A 26 -11.42 -0.32 22.53
N ALA A 27 -11.49 0.62 21.57
CA ALA A 27 -11.43 0.28 20.15
C ALA A 27 -10.09 -0.32 19.76
N ILE A 28 -8.97 0.17 20.31
CA ILE A 28 -7.63 -0.39 20.06
C ILE A 28 -7.51 -1.78 20.68
N GLU A 29 -7.96 -1.96 21.92
CA GLU A 29 -7.96 -3.25 22.61
C GLU A 29 -8.78 -4.29 21.83
N PHE A 30 -10.00 -3.93 21.46
CA PHE A 30 -10.86 -4.74 20.61
C PHE A 30 -10.21 -5.06 19.25
N CYS A 31 -9.66 -4.07 18.55
CA CYS A 31 -9.02 -4.31 17.25
C CYS A 31 -7.77 -5.19 17.38
N SER A 32 -6.99 -5.03 18.45
CA SER A 32 -5.81 -5.87 18.72
C SER A 32 -6.21 -7.33 18.88
N ASP A 33 -7.23 -7.60 19.69
CA ASP A 33 -7.73 -8.97 19.90
C ASP A 33 -8.38 -9.53 18.62
N PHE A 34 -9.19 -8.74 17.93
CA PHE A 34 -9.84 -9.14 16.69
C PHE A 34 -8.83 -9.46 15.59
N LEU A 35 -7.84 -8.59 15.39
CA LEU A 35 -6.81 -8.77 14.36
C LEU A 35 -5.79 -9.84 14.72
N SER A 36 -5.66 -10.22 15.99
CA SER A 36 -4.75 -11.31 16.41
C SER A 36 -5.11 -12.67 15.80
N GLY A 37 -6.39 -12.90 15.49
CA GLY A 37 -6.90 -14.14 14.90
C GLY A 37 -7.18 -14.08 13.40
N VAL A 38 -6.99 -12.93 12.76
CA VAL A 38 -7.31 -12.72 11.34
C VAL A 38 -6.02 -12.76 10.51
N ASP A 39 -5.97 -13.68 9.54
CA ASP A 39 -4.86 -13.69 8.58
C ASP A 39 -4.94 -12.41 7.71
N PRO A 40 -3.86 -11.61 7.63
CA PRO A 40 -3.88 -10.37 6.88
C PRO A 40 -4.02 -10.64 5.37
N VAL A 41 -5.07 -10.11 4.76
CA VAL A 41 -5.33 -10.25 3.33
C VAL A 41 -4.37 -9.34 2.53
N GLY A 42 -3.64 -9.92 1.57
CA GLY A 42 -2.72 -9.17 0.69
C GLY A 42 -1.29 -9.02 1.23
N LEU A 43 -1.03 -9.38 2.48
CA LEU A 43 0.33 -9.60 2.97
C LEU A 43 0.65 -11.08 2.72
N GLY A 44 1.55 -11.35 1.76
CA GLY A 44 2.00 -12.71 1.47
C GLY A 44 2.39 -13.42 2.77
N THR A 45 1.72 -14.53 3.06
CA THR A 45 1.83 -15.27 4.32
C THR A 45 3.29 -15.51 4.68
N ARG A 46 3.81 -14.75 5.64
CA ARG A 46 5.01 -15.12 6.38
C ARG A 46 4.63 -15.29 7.83
N LYS A 47 4.00 -16.43 8.10
CA LYS A 47 4.04 -17.09 9.42
C LYS A 47 5.48 -17.56 9.63
N SER A 48 6.38 -16.62 9.88
CA SER A 48 7.69 -16.88 10.46
C SER A 48 7.84 -15.89 11.59
N GLN A 49 7.24 -16.28 12.70
CA GLN A 49 7.80 -16.06 14.02
C GLN A 49 9.33 -16.24 13.94
N ASP A 50 10.05 -15.32 14.57
CA ASP A 50 11.50 -15.20 14.67
C ASP A 50 12.25 -14.49 13.53
N HIS A 51 13.04 -13.52 14.00
CA HIS A 51 14.01 -12.70 13.29
C HIS A 51 13.46 -11.52 12.46
N LEU A 52 13.37 -10.38 13.17
CA LEU A 52 13.98 -9.11 12.79
C LEU A 52 14.65 -9.13 11.42
N ASP A 53 13.89 -8.83 10.37
CA ASP A 53 14.42 -8.37 9.09
C ASP A 53 13.36 -7.48 8.44
N THR A 54 13.25 -6.26 8.98
CA THR A 54 12.47 -5.13 8.45
C THR A 54 12.90 -4.71 7.03
N SER A 55 13.82 -5.44 6.39
CA SER A 55 14.36 -5.15 5.06
C SER A 55 13.45 -5.55 3.88
N ASN A 56 12.32 -6.22 4.14
CA ASN A 56 11.46 -6.74 3.07
C ASN A 56 10.08 -6.06 2.93
N ILE A 57 9.78 -5.04 3.74
CA ILE A 57 8.56 -4.24 3.58
C ILE A 57 8.78 -3.31 2.38
N GLY A 58 8.09 -3.59 1.26
CA GLY A 58 8.12 -2.75 0.06
C GLY A 58 8.91 -3.28 -1.13
N ARG A 59 9.36 -4.56 -1.12
CA ARG A 59 9.91 -5.15 -2.34
C ARG A 59 8.78 -5.33 -3.38
N PRO A 60 8.88 -4.72 -4.57
CA PRO A 60 7.97 -5.07 -5.66
C PRO A 60 8.13 -6.56 -5.97
N LEU A 61 7.01 -7.25 -6.23
CA LEU A 61 6.96 -8.70 -6.52
C LEU A 61 7.92 -9.12 -7.64
N SER A 62 8.28 -8.17 -8.49
CA SER A 62 9.41 -8.26 -9.40
C SER A 62 10.06 -6.89 -9.46
N MET A 63 11.38 -6.85 -9.30
CA MET A 63 12.17 -5.68 -9.70
C MET A 63 12.02 -5.59 -11.21
N GLY A 64 11.05 -4.81 -11.68
CA GLY A 64 10.82 -4.61 -13.11
C GLY A 64 12.15 -4.21 -13.73
N VAL A 65 12.73 -5.12 -14.52
CA VAL A 65 14.00 -4.85 -15.18
C VAL A 65 13.72 -3.68 -16.11
N PRO A 66 14.41 -2.53 -15.97
CA PRO A 66 14.27 -1.44 -16.91
C PRO A 66 14.76 -1.94 -18.28
N PHE A 67 13.80 -2.41 -19.08
CA PHE A 67 14.05 -2.89 -20.41
C PHE A 67 13.96 -1.69 -21.35
N LYS A 68 15.11 -1.19 -21.77
CA LYS A 68 15.18 -0.24 -22.87
C LYS A 68 15.28 -1.06 -24.16
N PRO A 69 14.22 -1.09 -25.00
CA PRO A 69 14.32 -1.78 -26.29
C PRO A 69 15.42 -1.16 -27.13
N GLU A 70 16.08 -1.98 -27.93
CA GLU A 70 17.05 -1.52 -28.91
C GLU A 70 16.39 -0.58 -29.92
N GLN A 71 17.13 0.41 -30.42
CA GLN A 71 16.59 1.42 -31.33
C GLN A 71 15.98 0.80 -32.59
N GLU A 72 16.53 -0.32 -33.09
CA GLU A 72 16.00 -1.01 -34.26
C GLU A 72 14.64 -1.67 -33.98
N LEU A 73 14.45 -2.26 -32.80
CA LEU A 73 13.16 -2.82 -32.37
C LEU A 73 12.10 -1.72 -32.28
N LEU A 74 12.46 -0.54 -31.78
CA LEU A 74 11.56 0.62 -31.77
C LEU A 74 11.20 1.07 -33.20
N ARG A 75 12.18 1.10 -34.10
CA ARG A 75 11.95 1.48 -35.52
C ARG A 75 11.04 0.48 -36.23
N GLN A 76 11.22 -0.80 -35.95
CA GLN A 76 10.37 -1.88 -36.46
C GLN A 76 8.94 -1.78 -35.92
N ALA A 77 8.79 -1.60 -34.60
CA ALA A 77 7.47 -1.44 -33.98
C ALA A 77 6.74 -0.21 -34.52
N HIS A 78 7.44 0.92 -34.65
CA HIS A 78 6.88 2.15 -35.19
C HIS A 78 6.38 1.97 -36.63
N ARG A 79 7.19 1.35 -37.50
CA ARG A 79 6.79 1.03 -38.88
C ARG A 79 5.60 0.08 -38.94
N TYR A 80 5.59 -0.96 -38.11
CA TYR A 80 4.46 -1.89 -38.04
C TYR A 80 3.15 -1.18 -37.68
N VAL A 81 3.19 -0.25 -36.72
CA VAL A 81 2.01 0.56 -36.37
C VAL A 81 1.56 1.41 -37.56
N LEU A 82 2.49 2.09 -38.25
CA LEU A 82 2.16 2.91 -39.42
C LEU A 82 1.54 2.10 -40.56
N GLU A 83 2.12 0.93 -40.90
CA GLU A 83 1.63 0.06 -41.97
C GLU A 83 0.22 -0.50 -41.70
N ASN A 84 -0.15 -0.65 -40.43
CA ASN A 84 -1.45 -1.16 -40.01
C ASN A 84 -2.46 -0.05 -39.64
N THR A 85 -2.10 1.23 -39.79
CA THR A 85 -3.00 2.36 -39.49
C THR A 85 -3.68 2.83 -40.76
N ILE A 86 -5.02 2.71 -40.80
CA ILE A 86 -5.85 3.04 -41.98
C ILE A 86 -5.65 4.51 -42.41
N ASP A 87 -5.53 5.43 -41.44
CA ASP A 87 -5.34 6.86 -41.72
C ASP A 87 -3.99 7.19 -42.39
N VAL A 88 -3.02 6.28 -42.29
CA VAL A 88 -1.68 6.44 -42.88
C VAL A 88 -1.61 5.83 -44.28
N GLN A 89 -2.55 4.94 -44.65
CA GLN A 89 -2.57 4.29 -45.97
C GLN A 89 -2.53 5.24 -47.17
N PRO A 90 -3.19 6.42 -47.17
CA PRO A 90 -3.10 7.38 -48.28
C PRO A 90 -1.71 7.98 -48.50
N TYR A 91 -0.80 7.84 -47.52
CA TYR A 91 0.55 8.38 -47.53
C TYR A 91 1.62 7.30 -47.72
N MET A 92 1.22 6.04 -47.88
CA MET A 92 2.12 4.93 -48.21
C MET A 92 2.14 4.75 -49.73
N GLU A 93 3.18 5.27 -50.38
CA GLU A 93 3.47 5.06 -51.81
C GLU A 93 4.24 3.76 -52.06
#